data_AF-U4PTB9-F1
#
_entry.id   AF-U4PTB9-F1
#
_cell.length_a   1.000
_cell.length_b   1.000
_cell.length_c   1.000
_cell.angle_alpha   90.00
_cell.angle_beta   90.00
_cell.angle_gamma   90.00
#
_symmetry.space_group_name_H-M   'P 1'
#
loop_
_entity.id
_entity.type
_entity.pdbx_description
1 polymer ?
#
loop_
_entity_poly.entity_id
_entity_poly.type
_entity_poly.pdbx_seq_one_letter_code
_entity_poly.pdbx_strand_id
1 'polypeptide(L)'
;MNPMVGEHQLSAPGASLLPDTGDPGFGIYLHWPFCAAKCPYCDFNSHVRHRPVDQERFTAAFLREMEHMRSLSGPRVVTSIFMGGGTPSLMDPQTVTALLDGVSRFWHVPDGIEITMEANPSSVEAERFRGYRAAGVNRVSLGVQALNDRDLKFLGRLHDVADALKAIRLAREIFPRMSFDLIYARPNQTVAEWDAELKEAVSYAVDHLSLYQLTIEEGTPFYGLHKAGKLIVPDGEHSAVLYEATQEITERYGMPAYEVSNHARPGAESRHNLTYWRYGDYAGIGPGAHGRLTRGSSKLATATERHPETWLETVEREGHGMIDQELLGVDEQADELLLMGLRLREGIDLARWSDLSGRDLDPEKEEFLLQHGFVERLGNSRLRCTPSGMLILDAVVADLAC
;
A
#
# COMPACT_ATOMS: atom_id res chain seq x y z
N MET A 1 -8.19 39.63 28.26
CA MET A 1 -7.15 39.62 27.20
C MET A 1 -7.08 38.19 26.71
N ASN A 2 -7.67 37.93 25.55
CA ASN A 2 -7.86 36.60 24.98
C ASN A 2 -6.66 36.32 24.05
N PRO A 3 -5.93 35.20 24.16
CA PRO A 3 -4.90 34.88 23.19
C PRO A 3 -5.53 34.30 21.92
N MET A 4 -4.95 34.73 20.80
CA MET A 4 -5.40 34.49 19.44
C MET A 4 -5.30 33.00 19.09
N VAL A 5 -6.42 32.42 18.66
CA VAL A 5 -6.45 31.15 17.92
C VAL A 5 -5.91 31.43 16.53
N GLY A 6 -4.81 30.77 16.15
CA GLY A 6 -4.26 30.86 14.80
C GLY A 6 -5.21 30.22 13.80
N GLU A 7 -5.72 31.01 12.87
CA GLU A 7 -6.46 30.51 11.70
C GLU A 7 -5.48 29.74 10.80
N HIS A 8 -5.63 28.42 10.75
CA HIS A 8 -5.06 27.62 9.66
C HIS A 8 -5.74 28.06 8.36
N GLN A 9 -4.99 28.75 7.50
CA GLN A 9 -5.39 29.02 6.13
C GLN A 9 -5.52 27.68 5.39
N LEU A 10 -6.77 27.24 5.21
CA LEU A 10 -7.13 26.17 4.30
C LEU A 10 -6.59 26.52 2.90
N SER A 11 -5.69 25.69 2.40
CA SER A 11 -5.14 25.81 1.05
C SER A 11 -6.26 25.73 0.01
N ALA A 12 -6.15 26.57 -1.02
CA ALA A 12 -7.12 26.71 -2.10
C ALA A 12 -7.37 25.37 -2.84
N PRO A 13 -8.56 25.17 -3.45
CA PRO A 13 -8.83 24.01 -4.27
C PRO A 13 -7.94 24.08 -5.52
N GLY A 14 -6.89 23.26 -5.56
CA GLY A 14 -5.93 23.20 -6.66
C GLY A 14 -4.46 23.07 -6.28
N ALA A 15 -4.09 22.86 -5.01
CA ALA A 15 -2.72 22.51 -4.66
C ALA A 15 -2.32 21.19 -5.36
N SER A 16 -1.57 21.32 -6.45
CA SER A 16 -0.92 20.18 -7.11
C SER A 16 -0.07 19.47 -6.08
N LEU A 17 -0.10 18.13 -6.09
CA LEU A 17 0.88 17.37 -5.34
C LEU A 17 2.28 17.82 -5.75
N LEU A 18 3.22 17.73 -4.82
CA LEU A 18 4.63 17.88 -5.14
C LEU A 18 5.00 16.86 -6.24
N PRO A 19 5.81 17.27 -7.23
CA PRO A 19 6.21 16.35 -8.29
C PRO A 19 7.02 15.19 -7.70
N ASP A 20 6.89 14.02 -8.31
CA ASP A 20 7.80 12.91 -8.03
C ASP A 20 9.20 13.28 -8.51
N THR A 21 10.16 13.31 -7.58
CA THR A 21 11.55 13.60 -7.88
C THR A 21 12.34 12.36 -8.31
N GLY A 22 11.74 11.17 -8.20
CA GLY A 22 12.43 9.89 -8.37
C GLY A 22 13.18 9.42 -7.12
N ASP A 23 13.29 10.28 -6.09
CA ASP A 23 13.85 9.92 -4.79
C ASP A 23 12.87 9.02 -4.02
N PRO A 24 13.32 7.93 -3.37
CA PRO A 24 12.48 7.11 -2.50
C PRO A 24 11.75 7.90 -1.39
N GLY A 25 12.34 8.97 -0.86
CA GLY A 25 11.73 9.82 0.17
C GLY A 25 11.57 9.15 1.55
N PHE A 26 10.71 9.75 2.39
CA PHE A 26 10.40 9.28 3.74
C PHE A 26 8.88 9.21 3.98
N GLY A 27 8.37 7.98 4.18
CA GLY A 27 6.96 7.71 4.39
C GLY A 27 6.58 7.56 5.87
N ILE A 28 5.33 7.89 6.20
CA ILE A 28 4.73 7.53 7.49
C ILE A 28 3.59 6.55 7.25
N TYR A 29 3.63 5.39 7.90
CA TYR A 29 2.57 4.39 7.84
C TYR A 29 1.87 4.29 9.19
N LEU A 30 0.56 4.49 9.18
CA LEU A 30 -0.30 4.38 10.35
C LEU A 30 -1.19 3.15 10.20
N HIS A 31 -0.91 2.11 10.98
CA HIS A 31 -1.64 0.85 10.91
C HIS A 31 -2.84 0.86 11.85
N TRP A 32 -4.04 1.06 11.29
CA TRP A 32 -5.30 0.95 12.03
C TRP A 32 -5.86 -0.47 11.89
N PRO A 33 -5.80 -1.33 12.92
CA PRO A 33 -5.95 -2.78 12.74
C PRO A 33 -7.41 -3.26 12.72
N PHE A 34 -8.40 -2.39 12.88
CA PHE A 34 -9.77 -2.83 13.15
C PHE A 34 -10.62 -2.95 11.89
N CYS A 35 -11.44 -4.01 11.84
CA CYS A 35 -12.43 -4.25 10.78
C CYS A 35 -13.82 -4.51 11.37
N ALA A 36 -14.87 -4.23 10.60
CA ALA A 36 -16.23 -4.63 10.94
C ALA A 36 -16.48 -6.14 10.73
N ALA A 37 -15.81 -6.73 9.73
CA ALA A 37 -15.79 -8.17 9.46
C ALA A 37 -14.45 -8.56 8.84
N LYS A 38 -14.03 -9.81 9.04
CA LYS A 38 -12.82 -10.36 8.40
C LYS A 38 -13.19 -11.03 7.09
N CYS A 39 -12.61 -10.55 5.99
CA CYS A 39 -12.78 -11.20 4.70
C CYS A 39 -12.08 -12.58 4.72
N PRO A 40 -12.65 -13.62 4.10
CA PRO A 40 -12.17 -14.99 4.23
C PRO A 40 -10.84 -15.26 3.50
N TYR A 41 -10.39 -14.33 2.65
CA TYR A 41 -9.09 -14.34 1.98
C TYR A 41 -8.04 -13.45 2.67
N CYS A 42 -8.42 -12.59 3.62
CA CYS A 42 -7.56 -11.55 4.15
C CYS A 42 -6.59 -12.10 5.21
N ASP A 43 -5.30 -12.05 4.89
CA ASP A 43 -4.16 -12.44 5.72
C ASP A 43 -3.58 -11.26 6.53
N PHE A 44 -3.99 -10.02 6.22
CA PHE A 44 -3.52 -8.82 6.93
C PHE A 44 -3.78 -8.89 8.44
N ASN A 45 -2.97 -8.13 9.19
CA ASN A 45 -3.12 -7.92 10.64
C ASN A 45 -4.39 -7.12 10.98
N SER A 46 -5.54 -7.76 10.78
CA SER A 46 -6.86 -7.18 10.97
C SER A 46 -7.65 -7.90 12.05
N HIS A 47 -8.37 -7.11 12.85
CA HIS A 47 -9.03 -7.54 14.07
C HIS A 47 -10.50 -7.07 14.04
N VAL A 48 -11.42 -8.03 14.08
CA VAL A 48 -12.86 -7.72 14.04
C VAL A 48 -13.27 -7.02 15.34
N ARG A 49 -14.03 -5.92 15.24
CA ARG A 49 -14.59 -5.20 16.38
C ARG A 49 -16.10 -5.05 16.25
N HIS A 50 -16.81 -5.65 17.20
CA HIS A 50 -18.27 -5.53 17.33
C HIS A 50 -18.70 -4.43 18.30
N ARG A 51 -17.76 -3.95 19.13
CA ARG A 51 -17.95 -2.81 20.05
C ARG A 51 -17.12 -1.63 19.57
N PRO A 52 -17.56 -0.39 19.83
CA PRO A 52 -16.77 0.79 19.54
C PRO A 52 -15.37 0.68 20.15
N VAL A 53 -14.37 1.02 19.35
CA VAL A 53 -12.98 1.14 19.80
C VAL A 53 -12.85 2.43 20.61
N ASP A 54 -12.07 2.39 21.68
CA ASP A 54 -11.66 3.59 22.41
C ASP A 54 -10.62 4.37 21.58
N GLN A 55 -11.12 5.13 20.59
CA GLN A 55 -10.26 5.82 19.63
C GLN A 55 -9.39 6.88 20.31
N GLU A 56 -9.84 7.50 21.40
CA GLU A 56 -9.06 8.49 22.15
C GLU A 56 -7.83 7.84 22.78
N ARG A 57 -8.01 6.71 23.47
CA ARG A 57 -6.91 5.95 24.07
C ARG A 57 -5.92 5.44 23.03
N PHE A 58 -6.41 4.90 21.91
CA PHE A 58 -5.53 4.52 20.80
C PHE A 58 -4.80 5.73 20.21
N THR A 59 -5.47 6.85 19.96
CA THR A 59 -4.84 8.09 19.45
C THR A 59 -3.69 8.52 20.35
N ALA A 60 -3.88 8.55 21.67
CA ALA A 60 -2.83 8.90 22.62
C ALA A 60 -1.61 7.96 22.51
N ALA A 61 -1.84 6.66 22.31
CA ALA A 61 -0.78 5.70 22.10
C ALA A 61 -0.05 5.89 20.76
N PHE A 62 -0.77 6.13 19.66
CA PHE A 62 -0.16 6.47 18.37
C PHE A 62 0.76 7.69 18.51
N LEU A 63 0.29 8.76 19.15
CA LEU A 63 1.09 9.96 19.37
C LEU A 63 2.35 9.71 20.21
N ARG A 64 2.26 8.83 21.21
CA ARG A 64 3.40 8.44 22.04
C ARG A 64 4.41 7.60 21.27
N GLU A 65 3.95 6.65 20.46
CA GLU A 65 4.84 5.86 19.61
C GLU A 65 5.46 6.72 18.49
N MET A 66 4.75 7.71 17.94
CA MET A 66 5.34 8.68 17.00
C MET A 66 6.51 9.45 17.63
N GLU A 67 6.39 9.88 18.89
CA GLU A 67 7.49 10.52 19.62
C GLU A 67 8.72 9.60 19.71
N HIS A 68 8.50 8.32 20.01
CA HIS A 68 9.56 7.33 20.01
C HIS A 68 10.18 7.15 18.62
N MET A 69 9.37 6.97 17.59
CA MET A 69 9.84 6.82 16.20
C MET A 69 10.58 8.06 15.70
N ARG A 70 10.20 9.25 16.16
CA ARG A 70 10.92 10.49 15.90
C ARG A 70 12.30 10.52 16.55
N SER A 71 12.44 9.97 17.75
CA SER A 71 13.75 9.81 18.40
C SER A 71 14.66 8.86 17.60
N LEU A 72 14.07 7.83 16.97
CA LEU A 72 14.82 6.85 16.21
C LEU A 72 15.23 7.33 14.82
N SER A 73 14.32 7.99 14.12
CA SER A 73 14.50 8.47 12.74
C SER A 73 15.32 9.75 12.68
N GLY A 74 15.27 10.60 13.72
CA GLY A 74 15.79 11.96 13.62
C GLY A 74 14.88 12.88 12.81
N PRO A 75 15.30 14.13 12.54
CA PRO A 75 14.51 15.03 11.70
C PRO A 75 14.45 14.47 10.27
N ARG A 76 13.26 14.53 9.68
CA ARG A 76 13.00 14.13 8.29
C ARG A 76 11.93 15.04 7.68
N VAL A 77 11.93 15.09 6.35
CA VAL A 77 10.87 15.69 5.54
C VAL A 77 9.98 14.55 5.08
N VAL A 78 8.71 14.57 5.48
CA VAL A 78 7.73 13.55 5.08
C VAL A 78 7.33 13.79 3.63
N THR A 79 7.37 12.75 2.81
CA THR A 79 6.96 12.80 1.40
C THR A 79 5.60 12.15 1.17
N SER A 80 5.17 11.26 2.05
CA SER A 80 3.85 10.62 2.02
C SER A 80 3.41 10.12 3.39
N ILE A 81 2.09 10.09 3.61
CA ILE A 81 1.45 9.47 4.77
C ILE A 81 0.41 8.47 4.25
N PHE A 82 0.34 7.28 4.85
CA PHE A 82 -0.63 6.27 4.50
C PHE A 82 -1.25 5.66 5.74
N MET A 83 -2.57 5.72 5.80
CA MET A 83 -3.38 5.04 6.81
C MET A 83 -3.95 3.78 6.19
N GLY A 84 -3.53 2.62 6.69
CA GLY A 84 -3.91 1.30 6.18
C GLY A 84 -4.13 0.28 7.29
N GLY A 85 -4.29 -0.98 6.90
CA GLY A 85 -4.29 -2.13 7.81
C GLY A 85 -5.60 -2.91 7.81
N GLY A 86 -6.45 -2.66 8.80
CA GLY A 86 -7.81 -3.18 8.84
C GLY A 86 -8.74 -2.31 7.99
N THR A 87 -9.40 -1.35 8.61
CA THR A 87 -10.30 -0.41 7.93
C THR A 87 -10.16 0.98 8.54
N PRO A 88 -9.19 1.79 8.08
CA PRO A 88 -8.94 3.14 8.59
C PRO A 88 -10.15 4.07 8.55
N SER A 89 -11.06 3.93 7.58
CA SER A 89 -12.34 4.64 7.49
C SER A 89 -13.34 4.31 8.61
N LEU A 90 -13.00 3.41 9.55
CA LEU A 90 -13.75 3.28 10.80
C LEU A 90 -13.40 4.37 11.81
N MET A 91 -12.25 5.04 11.66
CA MET A 91 -11.85 6.16 12.52
C MET A 91 -12.81 7.33 12.38
N ASP A 92 -13.03 8.03 13.49
CA ASP A 92 -13.74 9.30 13.45
C ASP A 92 -12.82 10.39 12.82
N PRO A 93 -13.36 11.38 12.08
CA PRO A 93 -12.54 12.42 11.47
C PRO A 93 -11.64 13.18 12.46
N GLN A 94 -12.06 13.32 13.72
CA GLN A 94 -11.24 13.93 14.77
C GLN A 94 -10.00 13.09 15.11
N THR A 95 -10.12 11.76 15.13
CA THR A 95 -8.98 10.85 15.33
C THR A 95 -7.98 11.01 14.19
N VAL A 96 -8.46 11.04 12.94
CA VAL A 96 -7.61 11.27 11.77
C VAL A 96 -6.87 12.60 11.86
N THR A 97 -7.59 13.67 12.24
CA THR A 97 -7.01 15.01 12.45
C THR A 97 -5.89 14.96 13.49
N ALA A 98 -6.15 14.38 14.67
CA ALA A 98 -5.17 14.29 15.74
C ALA A 98 -3.91 13.49 15.34
N LEU A 99 -4.07 12.42 14.55
CA LEU A 99 -2.93 11.64 14.05
C LEU A 99 -2.09 12.44 13.06
N LEU A 100 -2.71 13.14 12.10
CA LEU A 100 -2.00 13.98 11.12
C LEU A 100 -1.31 15.17 11.79
N ASP A 101 -1.98 15.82 12.76
CA ASP A 101 -1.38 16.86 13.59
C ASP A 101 -0.16 16.31 14.36
N GLY A 102 -0.28 15.10 14.90
CA GLY A 102 0.81 14.36 15.53
C GLY A 102 2.03 14.20 14.61
N VAL A 103 1.81 13.73 13.38
CA VAL A 103 2.89 13.60 12.39
C VAL A 103 3.56 14.96 12.13
N SER A 104 2.77 16.02 11.92
CA SER A 104 3.29 17.38 11.68
C SER A 104 4.04 17.99 12.86
N ARG A 105 3.72 17.56 14.09
CA ARG A 105 4.42 17.97 15.32
C ARG A 105 5.80 17.33 15.41
N PHE A 106 5.96 16.09 14.95
CA PHE A 106 7.19 15.33 15.10
C PHE A 106 8.13 15.45 13.89
N TRP A 107 7.60 15.57 12.67
CA TRP A 107 8.37 15.70 11.44
C TRP A 107 7.93 16.90 10.61
N HIS A 108 8.79 17.35 9.68
CA HIS A 108 8.40 18.39 8.74
C HIS A 108 7.50 17.79 7.66
N VAL A 109 6.29 18.34 7.52
CA VAL A 109 5.32 17.94 6.51
C VAL A 109 5.09 19.11 5.54
N PRO A 110 5.68 19.08 4.34
CA PRO A 110 5.40 20.09 3.31
C PRO A 110 3.95 20.04 2.83
N ASP A 111 3.45 21.17 2.35
CA ASP A 111 2.20 21.21 1.61
C ASP A 111 2.30 20.38 0.32
N GLY A 112 1.20 19.73 -0.07
CA GLY A 112 1.12 18.98 -1.33
C GLY A 112 1.75 17.58 -1.28
N ILE A 113 2.04 17.03 -0.10
CA ILE A 113 2.39 15.60 0.01
C ILE A 113 1.16 14.71 -0.18
N GLU A 114 1.35 13.46 -0.56
CA GLU A 114 0.26 12.48 -0.63
C GLU A 114 -0.12 12.02 0.79
N ILE A 115 -1.41 12.14 1.14
CA ILE A 115 -2.00 11.61 2.38
C ILE A 115 -3.12 10.65 1.97
N THR A 116 -2.82 9.35 2.05
CA THR A 116 -3.72 8.27 1.64
C THR A 116 -4.45 7.66 2.83
N MET A 117 -5.73 7.33 2.64
CA MET A 117 -6.51 6.49 3.54
C MET A 117 -7.14 5.31 2.79
N GLU A 118 -7.00 4.10 3.32
CA GLU A 118 -7.82 2.96 2.89
C GLU A 118 -9.23 3.04 3.46
N ALA A 119 -10.23 2.69 2.64
CA ALA A 119 -11.62 2.67 3.07
C ALA A 119 -12.42 1.52 2.44
N ASN A 120 -13.45 1.05 3.14
CA ASN A 120 -14.45 0.18 2.54
C ASN A 120 -15.62 1.01 1.99
N PRO A 121 -16.27 0.55 0.91
CA PRO A 121 -17.30 1.33 0.24
C PRO A 121 -18.69 1.24 0.91
N SER A 122 -18.76 0.94 2.20
CA SER A 122 -20.05 0.90 2.90
C SER A 122 -20.66 2.30 3.01
N SER A 123 -21.99 2.39 3.00
CA SER A 123 -22.72 3.66 3.05
C SER A 123 -22.37 4.52 4.28
N VAL A 124 -22.14 3.88 5.42
CA VAL A 124 -21.78 4.56 6.68
C VAL A 124 -20.38 5.19 6.62
N GLU A 125 -19.42 4.49 6.02
CA GLU A 125 -18.05 4.98 5.89
C GLU A 125 -17.98 6.14 4.87
N ALA A 126 -18.76 6.05 3.80
CA ALA A 126 -18.80 7.06 2.74
C ALA A 126 -19.29 8.44 3.24
N GLU A 127 -20.20 8.48 4.23
CA GLU A 127 -20.67 9.74 4.84
C GLU A 127 -19.55 10.51 5.55
N ARG A 128 -18.47 9.83 5.98
CA ARG A 128 -17.33 10.43 6.69
C ARG A 128 -16.26 10.99 5.76
N PHE A 129 -16.31 10.72 4.45
CA PHE A 129 -15.30 11.15 3.48
C PHE A 129 -15.03 12.66 3.51
N ARG A 130 -16.08 13.49 3.68
CA ARG A 130 -15.91 14.95 3.79
C ARG A 130 -15.11 15.33 5.04
N GLY A 131 -15.32 14.62 6.14
CA GLY A 131 -14.54 14.78 7.37
C GLY A 131 -13.07 14.42 7.16
N TYR A 132 -12.79 13.30 6.49
CA TYR A 132 -11.39 12.91 6.18
C TYR A 132 -10.71 13.90 5.25
N ARG A 133 -11.41 14.41 4.24
CA ARG A 133 -10.89 15.45 3.36
C ARG A 133 -10.56 16.73 4.11
N ALA A 134 -11.42 17.12 5.05
CA ALA A 134 -11.21 18.28 5.92
C ALA A 134 -10.04 18.08 6.90
N ALA A 135 -9.82 16.85 7.37
CA ALA A 135 -8.67 16.49 8.21
C ALA A 135 -7.33 16.54 7.46
N GLY A 136 -7.35 16.48 6.12
CA GLY A 136 -6.15 16.59 5.27
C GLY A 136 -5.93 15.44 4.30
N VAL A 137 -6.73 14.37 4.37
CA VAL A 137 -6.65 13.25 3.42
C VAL A 137 -6.93 13.75 2.00
N ASN A 138 -6.02 13.47 1.07
CA ASN A 138 -6.12 13.90 -0.31
C ASN A 138 -6.10 12.74 -1.33
N ARG A 139 -5.97 11.51 -0.85
CA ARG A 139 -6.16 10.29 -1.64
C ARG A 139 -6.91 9.24 -0.83
N VAL A 140 -7.85 8.55 -1.45
CA VAL A 140 -8.55 7.39 -0.84
C VAL A 140 -8.35 6.14 -1.69
N SER A 141 -8.15 4.97 -1.05
CA SER A 141 -8.16 3.67 -1.71
C SER A 141 -9.38 2.87 -1.26
N LEU A 142 -10.29 2.55 -2.20
CA LEU A 142 -11.54 1.86 -1.87
C LEU A 142 -11.43 0.35 -2.12
N GLY A 143 -11.65 -0.46 -1.10
CA GLY A 143 -11.68 -1.91 -1.22
C GLY A 143 -12.98 -2.44 -1.86
N VAL A 144 -13.14 -2.30 -3.18
CA VAL A 144 -14.37 -2.70 -3.92
C VAL A 144 -14.42 -4.21 -4.18
N GLN A 145 -13.29 -4.78 -4.58
CA GLN A 145 -12.99 -6.20 -4.80
C GLN A 145 -13.69 -6.88 -5.99
N ALA A 146 -14.94 -6.53 -6.27
CA ALA A 146 -15.67 -7.00 -7.45
C ALA A 146 -16.79 -6.01 -7.84
N LEU A 147 -17.19 -6.01 -9.10
CA LEU A 147 -18.36 -5.28 -9.62
C LEU A 147 -19.53 -6.23 -9.95
N ASN A 148 -19.62 -7.36 -9.23
CA ASN A 148 -20.78 -8.24 -9.26
C ASN A 148 -21.08 -8.84 -7.88
N ASP A 149 -22.37 -8.94 -7.52
CA ASP A 149 -22.79 -9.33 -6.17
C ASP A 149 -22.47 -10.79 -5.82
N ARG A 150 -22.41 -11.67 -6.83
CA ARG A 150 -22.04 -13.08 -6.65
C ARG A 150 -20.64 -13.17 -6.04
N ASP A 151 -19.69 -12.47 -6.64
CA ASP A 151 -18.29 -12.52 -6.23
C ASP A 151 -18.04 -11.71 -4.96
N LEU A 152 -18.74 -10.58 -4.75
CA LEU A 152 -18.71 -9.86 -3.48
C LEU A 152 -19.15 -10.75 -2.30
N LYS A 153 -20.22 -11.52 -2.47
CA LYS A 153 -20.69 -12.48 -1.45
C LYS A 153 -19.67 -13.59 -1.21
N PHE A 154 -19.06 -14.12 -2.26
CA PHE A 154 -17.99 -15.11 -2.14
C PHE A 154 -16.79 -14.56 -1.37
N LEU A 155 -16.39 -13.32 -1.65
CA LEU A 155 -15.32 -12.59 -0.98
C LEU A 155 -15.70 -12.08 0.42
N GLY A 156 -16.89 -12.41 0.93
CA GLY A 156 -17.35 -12.04 2.27
C GLY A 156 -17.52 -10.54 2.49
N ARG A 157 -17.79 -9.78 1.41
CA ARG A 157 -17.97 -8.33 1.48
C ARG A 157 -19.33 -7.98 2.11
N LEU A 158 -19.34 -6.89 2.88
CA LEU A 158 -20.54 -6.37 3.55
C LEU A 158 -21.34 -5.38 2.69
N HIS A 159 -20.83 -5.03 1.51
CA HIS A 159 -21.41 -4.11 0.55
C HIS A 159 -21.84 -4.85 -0.72
N ASP A 160 -22.80 -4.29 -1.45
CA ASP A 160 -23.17 -4.72 -2.80
C ASP A 160 -22.57 -3.79 -3.87
N VAL A 161 -22.79 -4.10 -5.15
CA VAL A 161 -22.26 -3.26 -6.24
C VAL A 161 -22.85 -1.84 -6.21
N ALA A 162 -24.11 -1.67 -5.82
CA ALA A 162 -24.75 -0.36 -5.79
C ALA A 162 -24.09 0.56 -4.75
N ASP A 163 -23.80 0.02 -3.56
CA ASP A 163 -23.03 0.70 -2.53
C ASP A 163 -21.61 1.04 -3.02
N ALA A 164 -20.92 0.09 -3.67
CA ALA A 164 -19.60 0.31 -4.26
C ALA A 164 -19.58 1.50 -5.24
N LEU A 165 -20.50 1.49 -6.21
CA LEU A 165 -20.60 2.57 -7.20
C LEU A 165 -21.01 3.92 -6.59
N LYS A 166 -21.83 3.90 -5.52
CA LYS A 166 -22.15 5.12 -4.77
C LYS A 166 -20.92 5.68 -4.07
N ALA A 167 -20.14 4.84 -3.40
CA ALA A 167 -18.92 5.24 -2.70
C ALA A 167 -17.86 5.76 -3.67
N ILE A 168 -17.67 5.11 -4.83
CA ILE A 168 -16.74 5.56 -5.88
C ILE A 168 -17.12 6.96 -6.38
N ARG A 169 -18.39 7.20 -6.69
CA ARG A 169 -18.87 8.52 -7.13
C ARG A 169 -18.61 9.59 -6.07
N LEU A 170 -18.93 9.29 -4.81
CA LEU A 170 -18.73 10.23 -3.72
C LEU A 170 -17.24 10.52 -3.46
N ALA A 171 -16.39 9.50 -3.52
CA ALA A 171 -14.94 9.66 -3.39
C ALA A 171 -14.38 10.57 -4.50
N ARG A 172 -14.80 10.36 -5.74
CA ARG A 172 -14.41 11.20 -6.89
C ARG A 172 -14.83 12.66 -6.75
N GLU A 173 -15.95 12.94 -6.11
CA GLU A 173 -16.41 14.32 -5.85
C GLU A 173 -15.62 15.00 -4.73
N ILE A 174 -15.08 14.24 -3.78
CA ILE A 174 -14.49 14.76 -2.54
C ILE A 174 -12.97 14.83 -2.62
N PHE A 175 -12.33 13.77 -3.12
CA PHE A 175 -10.88 13.64 -3.12
C PHE A 175 -10.33 13.96 -4.51
N PRO A 176 -9.20 14.69 -4.58
CA PRO A 176 -8.57 15.01 -5.86
C PRO A 176 -7.98 13.76 -6.55
N ARG A 177 -7.66 12.71 -5.77
CA ARG A 177 -7.14 11.43 -6.27
C ARG A 177 -7.83 10.27 -5.56
N MET A 178 -8.03 9.17 -6.28
CA MET A 178 -8.58 7.96 -5.68
C MET A 178 -8.13 6.71 -6.42
N SER A 179 -8.06 5.61 -5.69
CA SER A 179 -7.97 4.28 -6.24
C SER A 179 -9.13 3.43 -5.76
N PHE A 180 -9.38 2.34 -6.44
CA PHE A 180 -10.13 1.26 -5.87
C PHE A 180 -9.58 -0.08 -6.31
N ASP A 181 -9.79 -1.06 -5.46
CA ASP A 181 -9.14 -2.34 -5.53
C ASP A 181 -10.12 -3.36 -6.13
N LEU A 182 -9.64 -4.23 -7.02
CA LEU A 182 -10.37 -5.39 -7.52
C LEU A 182 -9.53 -6.65 -7.36
N ILE A 183 -10.21 -7.77 -7.18
CA ILE A 183 -9.60 -9.09 -7.08
C ILE A 183 -10.01 -9.92 -8.31
N TYR A 184 -9.02 -10.34 -9.10
CA TYR A 184 -9.18 -11.23 -10.25
C TYR A 184 -8.66 -12.65 -9.92
N ALA A 185 -8.70 -13.55 -10.90
CA ALA A 185 -8.44 -14.98 -10.71
C ALA A 185 -9.37 -15.63 -9.67
N ARG A 186 -10.63 -15.20 -9.65
CA ARG A 186 -11.67 -15.78 -8.78
C ARG A 186 -12.14 -17.13 -9.33
N PRO A 187 -12.78 -17.99 -8.51
CA PRO A 187 -13.29 -19.29 -8.98
C PRO A 187 -14.17 -19.17 -10.22
N ASN A 188 -13.86 -19.96 -11.24
CA ASN A 188 -14.55 -20.00 -12.55
C ASN A 188 -14.51 -18.67 -13.34
N GLN A 189 -13.67 -17.71 -12.98
CA GLN A 189 -13.59 -16.43 -13.70
C GLN A 189 -12.93 -16.63 -15.07
N THR A 190 -13.66 -16.26 -16.11
CA THR A 190 -13.15 -16.29 -17.48
C THR A 190 -12.50 -14.95 -17.86
N VAL A 191 -11.61 -14.98 -18.86
CA VAL A 191 -10.98 -13.76 -19.41
C VAL A 191 -12.04 -12.80 -19.97
N ALA A 192 -13.10 -13.32 -20.58
CA ALA A 192 -14.17 -12.50 -21.15
C ALA A 192 -14.99 -11.77 -20.06
N GLU A 193 -15.28 -12.45 -18.94
CA GLU A 193 -15.94 -11.82 -17.78
C GLU A 193 -15.03 -10.77 -17.15
N TRP A 194 -13.73 -11.08 -16.98
CA TRP A 194 -12.78 -10.14 -16.43
C TRP A 194 -12.58 -8.91 -17.32
N ASP A 195 -12.50 -9.11 -18.64
CA ASP A 195 -12.41 -8.02 -19.62
C ASP A 195 -13.61 -7.07 -19.53
N ALA A 196 -14.83 -7.61 -19.43
CA ALA A 196 -16.03 -6.80 -19.27
C ALA A 196 -16.04 -6.02 -17.94
N GLU A 197 -15.72 -6.68 -16.83
CA GLU A 197 -15.68 -6.09 -15.49
C GLU A 197 -14.60 -5.00 -15.38
N LEU A 198 -13.40 -5.25 -15.91
CA LEU A 198 -12.28 -4.31 -15.87
C LEU A 198 -12.53 -3.10 -16.77
N LYS A 199 -13.16 -3.27 -17.94
CA LYS A 199 -13.58 -2.15 -18.78
C LYS A 199 -14.59 -1.25 -18.07
N GLU A 200 -15.54 -1.85 -17.35
CA GLU A 200 -16.47 -1.10 -16.52
C GLU A 200 -15.71 -0.36 -15.40
N ALA A 201 -14.81 -1.04 -14.68
CA ALA A 201 -14.00 -0.45 -13.62
C ALA A 201 -13.19 0.77 -14.11
N VAL A 202 -12.48 0.64 -15.23
CA VAL A 202 -11.70 1.73 -15.83
C VAL A 202 -12.57 2.93 -16.20
N SER A 203 -13.85 2.74 -16.52
CA SER A 203 -14.78 3.85 -16.80
C SER A 203 -15.11 4.68 -15.55
N TYR A 204 -15.00 4.07 -14.36
CA TYR A 204 -15.17 4.74 -13.08
C TYR A 204 -13.86 5.27 -12.50
N ALA A 205 -12.73 4.62 -12.83
CA ALA A 205 -11.42 5.00 -12.37
C ALA A 205 -11.07 6.44 -12.81
N VAL A 206 -10.60 7.25 -11.86
CA VAL A 206 -10.14 8.60 -12.16
C VAL A 206 -8.72 8.51 -12.71
N ASP A 207 -7.82 7.99 -11.90
CA ASP A 207 -6.38 8.06 -12.16
C ASP A 207 -5.61 6.81 -11.73
N HIS A 208 -6.19 5.93 -10.89
CA HIS A 208 -5.50 4.74 -10.34
C HIS A 208 -6.46 3.55 -10.07
N LEU A 209 -5.99 2.33 -10.29
CA LEU A 209 -6.61 1.05 -9.94
C LEU A 209 -5.59 0.12 -9.27
N SER A 210 -6.03 -0.66 -8.28
CA SER A 210 -5.25 -1.75 -7.71
C SER A 210 -5.92 -3.08 -8.07
N LEU A 211 -5.23 -3.94 -8.83
CA LEU A 211 -5.75 -5.18 -9.39
C LEU A 211 -4.95 -6.36 -8.85
N TYR A 212 -5.48 -7.02 -7.83
CA TYR A 212 -4.83 -8.11 -7.12
C TYR A 212 -5.29 -9.47 -7.66
N GLN A 213 -4.35 -10.40 -7.81
CA GLN A 213 -4.71 -11.80 -8.00
C GLN A 213 -5.27 -12.34 -6.68
N LEU A 214 -6.32 -13.18 -6.73
CA LEU A 214 -6.75 -13.94 -5.56
C LEU A 214 -5.69 -14.98 -5.20
N THR A 215 -4.89 -14.70 -4.17
CA THR A 215 -3.93 -15.64 -3.59
C THR A 215 -4.54 -16.36 -2.38
N ILE A 216 -4.18 -17.62 -2.19
CA ILE A 216 -4.66 -18.45 -1.08
C ILE A 216 -3.60 -18.49 0.02
N GLU A 217 -3.75 -17.62 1.01
CA GLU A 217 -2.77 -17.43 2.08
C GLU A 217 -2.98 -18.37 3.27
N GLU A 218 -1.90 -18.93 3.80
CA GLU A 218 -1.96 -19.80 4.98
C GLU A 218 -2.60 -19.11 6.18
N GLY A 219 -3.35 -19.86 6.98
CA GLY A 219 -4.06 -19.30 8.15
C GLY A 219 -5.38 -18.59 7.83
N THR A 220 -5.77 -18.47 6.55
CA THR A 220 -7.07 -17.91 6.17
C THR A 220 -8.18 -18.97 6.07
N PRO A 221 -9.47 -18.59 6.21
CA PRO A 221 -10.59 -19.48 5.90
C PRO A 221 -10.54 -20.06 4.48
N PHE A 222 -10.12 -19.28 3.49
CA PHE A 222 -9.96 -19.74 2.11
C PHE A 222 -8.89 -20.82 1.97
N TYR A 223 -7.76 -20.73 2.67
CA TYR A 223 -6.77 -21.80 2.70
C TYR A 223 -7.35 -23.12 3.22
N GLY A 224 -8.15 -23.06 4.30
CA GLY A 224 -8.85 -24.24 4.81
C GLY A 224 -9.79 -24.88 3.79
N LEU A 225 -10.54 -24.07 3.03
CA LEU A 225 -11.43 -24.55 1.96
C LEU A 225 -10.66 -25.11 0.76
N HIS A 226 -9.59 -24.45 0.34
CA HIS A 226 -8.74 -24.86 -0.77
C HIS A 226 -8.05 -26.20 -0.46
N LYS A 227 -7.43 -26.32 0.72
CA LYS A 227 -6.81 -27.56 1.20
C LYS A 227 -7.79 -28.73 1.27
N ALA A 228 -9.07 -28.44 1.54
CA ALA A 228 -10.14 -29.44 1.55
C ALA A 228 -10.75 -29.75 0.17
N GLY A 229 -10.24 -29.15 -0.91
CA GLY A 229 -10.77 -29.30 -2.28
C GLY A 229 -12.14 -28.66 -2.50
N LYS A 230 -12.58 -27.76 -1.61
CA LYS A 230 -13.90 -27.10 -1.66
C LYS A 230 -13.86 -25.72 -2.31
N LEU A 231 -12.66 -25.14 -2.44
CA LEU A 231 -12.41 -23.91 -3.17
C LEU A 231 -11.39 -24.25 -4.26
N ILE A 232 -11.78 -24.04 -5.51
CA ILE A 232 -10.92 -24.24 -6.68
C ILE A 232 -10.69 -22.86 -7.28
N VAL A 233 -9.43 -22.43 -7.29
CA VAL A 233 -8.98 -21.22 -7.97
C VAL A 233 -8.34 -21.60 -9.31
N PRO A 234 -8.22 -20.66 -10.26
CA PRO A 234 -7.44 -20.87 -11.47
C PRO A 234 -6.03 -21.40 -11.17
N ASP A 235 -5.53 -22.27 -12.06
CA ASP A 235 -4.13 -22.68 -12.02
C ASP A 235 -3.20 -21.56 -12.49
N GLY A 236 -1.88 -21.81 -12.47
CA GLY A 236 -0.89 -20.82 -12.87
C GLY A 236 -1.01 -20.38 -14.33
N GLU A 237 -1.39 -21.28 -15.23
CA GLU A 237 -1.53 -20.97 -16.66
C GLU A 237 -2.73 -20.05 -16.89
N HIS A 238 -3.90 -20.37 -16.33
CA HIS A 238 -5.08 -19.51 -16.46
C HIS A 238 -4.92 -18.19 -15.71
N SER A 239 -4.23 -18.19 -14.57
CA SER A 239 -3.90 -16.96 -13.83
C SER A 239 -2.98 -16.04 -14.64
N ALA A 240 -1.98 -16.59 -15.34
CA ALA A 240 -1.10 -15.84 -16.23
C ALA A 240 -1.88 -15.18 -17.38
N VAL A 241 -2.82 -15.91 -18.00
CA VAL A 241 -3.68 -15.35 -19.06
C VAL A 241 -4.54 -14.18 -18.53
N LEU A 242 -5.08 -14.31 -17.31
CA LEU A 242 -5.82 -13.20 -16.67
C LEU A 242 -4.92 -12.01 -16.33
N TYR A 243 -3.70 -12.26 -15.86
CA TYR A 243 -2.70 -11.22 -15.61
C TYR A 243 -2.35 -10.47 -16.89
N GLU A 244 -2.04 -11.17 -17.98
CA GLU A 244 -1.72 -10.57 -19.27
C GLU A 244 -2.88 -9.73 -19.82
N ALA A 245 -4.11 -10.26 -19.76
CA ALA A 245 -5.31 -9.52 -20.14
C ALA A 245 -5.46 -8.24 -19.30
N THR A 246 -5.15 -8.29 -18.01
CA THR A 246 -5.15 -7.12 -17.12
C THR A 246 -4.19 -6.04 -17.62
N GLN A 247 -2.95 -6.42 -17.97
CA GLN A 247 -1.96 -5.49 -18.48
C GLN A 247 -2.40 -4.87 -19.81
N GLU A 248 -2.88 -5.69 -20.76
CA GLU A 248 -3.31 -5.21 -22.08
C GLU A 248 -4.47 -4.21 -21.99
N ILE A 249 -5.49 -4.54 -21.19
CA ILE A 249 -6.67 -3.69 -21.03
C ILE A 249 -6.27 -2.37 -20.37
N THR A 250 -5.59 -2.41 -19.24
CA THR A 250 -5.24 -1.19 -18.50
C THR A 250 -4.33 -0.26 -19.31
N GLU A 251 -3.35 -0.81 -20.05
CA GLU A 251 -2.48 -0.04 -20.94
C GLU A 251 -3.27 0.62 -22.09
N ARG A 252 -4.23 -0.10 -22.70
CA ARG A 252 -5.11 0.45 -23.75
C ARG A 252 -5.91 1.68 -23.29
N TYR A 253 -6.30 1.73 -22.01
CA TYR A 253 -7.03 2.86 -21.44
C TYR A 253 -6.12 3.93 -20.79
N GLY A 254 -4.80 3.81 -20.98
CA GLY A 254 -3.82 4.78 -20.51
C GLY A 254 -3.58 4.73 -18.99
N MET A 255 -3.78 3.55 -18.39
CA MET A 255 -3.45 3.26 -16.99
C MET A 255 -2.43 2.13 -16.92
N PRO A 256 -1.21 2.30 -17.44
CA PRO A 256 -0.20 1.23 -17.38
C PRO A 256 0.09 0.81 -15.93
N ALA A 257 0.53 -0.43 -15.76
CA ALA A 257 1.17 -0.85 -14.51
C ALA A 257 2.42 0.00 -14.25
N TYR A 258 2.56 0.53 -13.03
CA TYR A 258 3.82 1.09 -12.54
C TYR A 258 4.54 0.12 -11.60
N GLU A 259 3.80 -0.83 -11.03
CA GLU A 259 4.31 -1.95 -10.24
C GLU A 259 3.38 -3.18 -10.40
N VAL A 260 3.60 -4.26 -9.65
CA VAL A 260 2.97 -5.60 -9.87
C VAL A 260 1.44 -5.57 -9.94
N SER A 261 0.80 -4.87 -9.01
CA SER A 261 -0.67 -4.94 -8.80
C SER A 261 -1.37 -3.60 -8.99
N ASN A 262 -0.67 -2.51 -9.33
CA ASN A 262 -1.20 -1.16 -9.33
C ASN A 262 -0.94 -0.50 -10.70
N HIS A 263 -2.01 0.09 -11.20
CA HIS A 263 -2.15 0.62 -12.55
C HIS A 263 -2.59 2.06 -12.43
N ALA A 264 -1.85 2.98 -13.03
CA ALA A 264 -2.13 4.40 -12.88
C ALA A 264 -1.87 5.17 -14.17
N ARG A 265 -2.60 6.27 -14.35
CA ARG A 265 -2.18 7.29 -15.32
C ARG A 265 -0.81 7.83 -14.89
N PRO A 266 0.11 8.13 -15.82
CA PRO A 266 1.40 8.71 -15.45
C PRO A 266 1.25 9.95 -14.55
N GLY A 267 1.95 9.96 -13.42
CA GLY A 267 1.86 11.00 -12.39
C GLY A 267 0.82 10.72 -11.28
N ALA A 268 -0.05 9.72 -11.48
CA ALA A 268 -1.05 9.29 -10.51
C ALA A 268 -0.68 7.99 -9.78
N GLU A 269 0.59 7.60 -9.80
CA GLU A 269 1.11 6.51 -8.98
C GLU A 269 0.98 6.87 -7.48
N SER A 270 0.78 5.87 -6.61
CA SER A 270 0.83 6.13 -5.17
C SER A 270 2.27 6.44 -4.76
N ARG A 271 2.47 7.64 -4.21
CA ARG A 271 3.78 8.10 -3.72
C ARG A 271 4.25 7.24 -2.56
N HIS A 272 3.32 6.83 -1.70
CA HIS A 272 3.67 5.97 -0.58
C HIS A 272 4.11 4.56 -1.02
N ASN A 273 3.41 3.95 -1.98
CA ASN A 273 3.85 2.66 -2.54
C ASN A 273 5.24 2.77 -3.19
N LEU A 274 5.50 3.85 -3.94
CA LEU A 274 6.81 4.09 -4.53
C LEU A 274 7.92 4.28 -3.49
N THR A 275 7.63 4.86 -2.33
CA THR A 275 8.61 4.91 -1.22
C THR A 275 9.04 3.50 -0.81
N TYR A 276 8.11 2.56 -0.66
CA TYR A 276 8.47 1.16 -0.35
C TYR A 276 9.26 0.51 -1.47
N TRP A 277 8.72 0.58 -2.69
CA TRP A 277 9.30 -0.13 -3.83
C TRP A 277 10.67 0.41 -4.25
N ARG A 278 10.91 1.71 -4.08
CA ARG A 278 12.24 2.32 -4.27
C ARG A 278 13.15 2.17 -3.05
N TYR A 279 12.77 1.36 -2.06
CA TYR A 279 13.56 1.07 -0.86
C TYR A 279 13.90 2.32 -0.03
N GLY A 280 12.93 3.22 0.09
CA GLY A 280 13.00 4.43 0.91
C GLY A 280 12.88 4.14 2.41
N ASP A 281 12.96 5.19 3.20
CA ASP A 281 12.73 5.08 4.63
C ASP A 281 11.25 5.26 4.95
N TYR A 282 10.77 4.56 5.97
CA TYR A 282 9.44 4.78 6.51
C TYR A 282 9.36 4.41 7.99
N ALA A 283 8.59 5.21 8.74
CA ALA A 283 8.21 4.87 10.10
C ALA A 283 6.83 4.21 10.09
N GLY A 284 6.77 2.95 10.52
CA GLY A 284 5.52 2.27 10.84
C GLY A 284 5.12 2.52 12.28
N ILE A 285 3.87 2.95 12.48
CA ILE A 285 3.26 3.20 13.79
C ILE A 285 1.94 2.45 13.87
N GLY A 286 1.64 1.85 15.02
CA GLY A 286 0.41 1.11 15.28
C GLY A 286 0.62 -0.41 15.31
N PRO A 287 -0.40 -1.18 15.75
CA PRO A 287 -0.26 -2.62 15.99
C PRO A 287 0.13 -3.41 14.74
N GLY A 288 1.26 -4.12 14.78
CA GLY A 288 1.78 -4.92 13.66
C GLY A 288 2.35 -4.09 12.51
N ALA A 289 2.57 -2.79 12.70
CA ALA A 289 3.28 -1.95 11.75
C ALA A 289 4.77 -2.33 11.69
N HIS A 290 5.32 -2.25 10.49
CA HIS A 290 6.75 -2.39 10.22
C HIS A 290 7.36 -1.06 9.78
N GLY A 291 8.65 -0.88 10.02
CA GLY A 291 9.41 0.31 9.65
C GLY A 291 10.79 -0.03 9.11
N ARG A 292 11.33 0.82 8.24
CA ARG A 292 12.70 0.77 7.69
C ARG A 292 13.31 2.15 7.84
N LEU A 293 14.32 2.31 8.70
CA LEU A 293 14.93 3.61 9.00
C LEU A 293 16.46 3.57 8.77
N THR A 294 16.96 4.37 7.83
CA THR A 294 18.39 4.46 7.55
C THR A 294 19.13 5.15 8.70
N ARG A 295 20.24 4.53 9.13
CA ARG A 295 21.13 4.95 10.22
C ARG A 295 22.59 4.80 9.79
N GLY A 296 23.16 5.87 9.24
CA GLY A 296 24.51 5.81 8.68
C GLY A 296 24.52 4.88 7.46
N SER A 297 25.37 3.85 7.48
CA SER A 297 25.46 2.84 6.41
C SER A 297 24.54 1.62 6.62
N SER A 298 23.83 1.55 7.75
CA SER A 298 22.90 0.46 8.06
C SER A 298 21.45 0.93 7.95
N LYS A 299 20.53 -0.02 7.86
CA LYS A 299 19.10 0.25 7.97
C LYS A 299 18.51 -0.51 9.14
N LEU A 300 17.71 0.16 9.96
CA LEU A 300 17.00 -0.44 11.08
C LEU A 300 15.63 -0.90 10.59
N ALA A 301 15.40 -2.21 10.57
CA ALA A 301 14.08 -2.81 10.43
C ALA A 301 13.41 -2.86 11.81
N THR A 302 12.14 -2.46 11.88
CA THR A 302 11.35 -2.47 13.13
C THR A 302 10.05 -3.22 12.90
N ALA A 303 9.60 -3.97 13.91
CA ALA A 303 8.26 -4.56 13.94
C ALA A 303 7.60 -4.34 15.30
N THR A 304 6.29 -4.07 15.28
CA THR A 304 5.50 -3.81 16.49
C THR A 304 4.56 -4.97 16.83
N GLU A 305 4.13 -5.03 18.10
CA GLU A 305 3.16 -6.00 18.60
C GLU A 305 1.90 -6.00 17.72
N ARG A 306 1.51 -7.20 17.25
CA ARG A 306 0.41 -7.39 16.30
C ARG A 306 -0.96 -7.26 16.96
N HIS A 307 -1.09 -7.68 18.23
CA HIS A 307 -2.35 -7.67 18.95
C HIS A 307 -2.67 -6.24 19.49
N PRO A 308 -3.77 -5.59 19.08
CA PRO A 308 -3.98 -4.16 19.32
C PRO A 308 -3.99 -3.75 20.79
N GLU A 309 -4.64 -4.52 21.66
CA GLU A 309 -4.69 -4.21 23.09
C GLU A 309 -3.33 -4.42 23.78
N THR A 310 -2.56 -5.40 23.33
CA THR A 310 -1.22 -5.67 23.88
C THR A 310 -0.23 -4.61 23.42
N TRP A 311 -0.31 -4.19 22.16
CA TRP A 311 0.42 -3.03 21.64
C TRP A 311 0.08 -1.78 22.45
N LEU A 312 -1.21 -1.52 22.69
CA LEU A 312 -1.69 -0.36 23.42
C LEU A 312 -1.11 -0.30 24.84
N GLU A 313 -1.24 -1.39 25.60
CA GLU A 313 -0.71 -1.50 26.97
C GLU A 313 0.82 -1.36 27.01
N THR A 314 1.51 -1.87 25.98
CA THR A 314 2.97 -1.77 25.86
C THR A 314 3.40 -0.33 25.58
N VAL A 315 2.73 0.37 24.67
CA VAL A 315 2.98 1.80 24.41
C VAL A 315 2.71 2.66 25.64
N GLU A 316 1.65 2.39 26.40
CA GLU A 316 1.35 3.12 27.64
C GLU A 316 2.44 2.95 28.70
N ARG A 317 3.04 1.76 28.77
CA ARG A 317 4.12 1.44 29.72
C ARG A 317 5.48 1.96 29.25
N GLU A 318 5.83 1.70 28.01
CA GLU A 318 7.21 1.80 27.48
C GLU A 318 7.38 2.97 26.49
N GLY A 319 6.29 3.48 25.95
CA GLY A 319 6.28 4.56 24.96
C GLY A 319 6.32 4.11 23.50
N HIS A 320 6.48 2.82 23.24
CA HIS A 320 6.37 2.20 21.92
C HIS A 320 5.86 0.77 22.05
N GLY A 321 5.39 0.19 20.96
CA GLY A 321 4.96 -1.20 20.87
C GLY A 321 5.90 -2.09 20.07
N MET A 322 7.12 -1.64 19.76
CA MET A 322 8.13 -2.45 19.06
C MET A 322 8.47 -3.72 19.86
N ILE A 323 8.42 -4.86 19.18
CA ILE A 323 8.80 -6.19 19.71
C ILE A 323 10.05 -6.74 19.02
N ASP A 324 10.43 -6.16 17.89
CA ASP A 324 11.62 -6.55 17.14
C ASP A 324 12.32 -5.34 16.50
N GLN A 325 13.65 -5.40 16.51
CA GLN A 325 14.55 -4.40 15.97
C GLN A 325 15.79 -5.08 15.42
N GLU A 326 15.99 -4.98 14.11
CA GLU A 326 17.08 -5.62 13.39
C GLU A 326 17.89 -4.58 12.61
N LEU A 327 19.20 -4.60 12.78
CA LEU A 327 20.11 -3.79 11.97
C LEU A 327 20.51 -4.61 10.75
N LEU A 328 20.00 -4.22 9.60
CA LEU A 328 20.31 -4.84 8.32
C LEU A 328 21.71 -4.44 7.86
N GLY A 329 22.50 -5.46 7.49
CA GLY A 329 23.78 -5.33 6.83
C GLY A 329 23.64 -4.82 5.39
N VAL A 330 24.75 -4.66 4.69
CA VAL A 330 24.76 -4.17 3.31
C VAL A 330 24.16 -5.18 2.32
N ASP A 331 24.42 -6.47 2.53
CA ASP A 331 23.93 -7.55 1.66
C ASP A 331 22.39 -7.67 1.76
N GLU A 332 21.86 -7.70 2.99
CA GLU A 332 20.41 -7.74 3.24
C GLU A 332 19.70 -6.51 2.65
N GLN A 333 20.32 -5.32 2.78
CA GLN A 333 19.78 -4.11 2.18
C GLN A 333 19.81 -4.14 0.65
N ALA A 334 20.86 -4.71 0.05
CA ALA A 334 20.97 -4.85 -1.40
C ALA A 334 19.94 -5.85 -1.94
N ASP A 335 19.69 -6.95 -1.22
CA ASP A 335 18.66 -7.93 -1.56
C ASP A 335 17.26 -7.35 -1.42
N GLU A 336 16.97 -6.62 -0.34
CA GLU A 336 15.68 -5.94 -0.19
C GLU A 336 15.50 -4.87 -1.31
N LEU A 337 16.53 -4.09 -1.67
CA LEU A 337 16.46 -3.12 -2.76
C LEU A 337 16.15 -3.79 -4.10
N LEU A 338 16.84 -4.90 -4.40
CA LEU A 338 16.63 -5.69 -5.61
C LEU A 338 15.21 -6.27 -5.67
N LEU A 339 14.78 -6.93 -4.59
CA LEU A 339 13.46 -7.54 -4.44
C LEU A 339 12.34 -6.52 -4.63
N MET A 340 12.48 -5.35 -4.01
CA MET A 340 11.47 -4.29 -4.06
C MET A 340 11.49 -3.54 -5.40
N GLY A 341 12.67 -3.21 -5.91
CA GLY A 341 12.79 -2.37 -7.10
C GLY A 341 12.51 -3.09 -8.42
N LEU A 342 12.77 -4.40 -8.52
CA LEU A 342 12.40 -5.18 -9.71
C LEU A 342 10.87 -5.37 -9.87
N ARG A 343 10.09 -5.10 -8.81
CA ARG A 343 8.62 -5.04 -8.88
C ARG A 343 8.12 -3.78 -9.57
N LEU A 344 8.98 -2.78 -9.81
CA LEU A 344 8.63 -1.56 -10.53
C LEU A 344 8.85 -1.71 -12.04
N ARG A 345 7.97 -1.09 -12.83
CA ARG A 345 8.16 -0.96 -14.29
C ARG A 345 9.39 -0.10 -14.65
N GLU A 346 9.83 0.78 -13.75
CA GLU A 346 11.08 1.54 -13.89
C GLU A 346 12.33 0.75 -13.48
N GLY A 347 12.15 -0.41 -12.83
CA GLY A 347 13.23 -1.27 -12.35
C GLY A 347 14.15 -0.63 -11.30
N ILE A 348 15.33 -1.21 -11.15
CA ILE A 348 16.37 -0.75 -10.22
C ILE A 348 17.36 0.17 -10.91
N ASP A 349 17.92 1.11 -10.15
CA ASP A 349 19.13 1.84 -10.52
C ASP A 349 20.35 0.98 -10.16
N LEU A 350 21.11 0.56 -11.18
CA LEU A 350 22.26 -0.33 -11.02
C LEU A 350 23.39 0.34 -10.25
N ALA A 351 23.63 1.64 -10.44
CA ALA A 351 24.68 2.34 -9.70
C ALA A 351 24.33 2.41 -8.22
N ARG A 352 23.07 2.71 -7.89
CA ARG A 352 22.60 2.71 -6.50
C ARG A 352 22.69 1.32 -5.85
N TRP A 353 22.34 0.27 -6.58
CA TRP A 353 22.46 -1.09 -6.06
C TRP A 353 23.93 -1.47 -5.86
N SER A 354 24.81 -1.21 -6.83
CA SER A 354 26.25 -1.50 -6.72
C SER A 354 26.94 -0.71 -5.60
N ASP A 355 26.57 0.57 -5.42
CA ASP A 355 27.08 1.41 -4.33
C ASP A 355 26.69 0.86 -2.94
N LEU A 356 25.48 0.28 -2.83
CA LEU A 356 24.97 -0.31 -1.60
C LEU A 356 25.57 -1.69 -1.32
N SER A 357 25.60 -2.56 -2.33
CA SER A 357 26.10 -3.93 -2.22
C SER A 357 27.63 -4.02 -2.20
N GLY A 358 28.32 -2.99 -2.71
CA GLY A 358 29.77 -3.00 -2.92
C GLY A 358 30.23 -3.92 -4.06
N ARG A 359 29.32 -4.38 -4.93
CA ARG A 359 29.61 -5.28 -6.05
C ARG A 359 28.69 -5.03 -7.24
N ASP A 360 29.09 -5.52 -8.40
CA ASP A 360 28.22 -5.58 -9.58
C ASP A 360 27.38 -6.87 -9.59
N LEU A 361 26.33 -6.88 -10.43
CA LEU A 361 25.54 -8.10 -10.67
C LEU A 361 26.43 -9.20 -11.23
N ASP A 362 26.10 -10.46 -10.92
CA ASP A 362 26.75 -11.61 -11.55
C ASP A 362 26.52 -11.55 -13.07
N PRO A 363 27.58 -11.43 -13.89
CA PRO A 363 27.45 -11.24 -15.32
C PRO A 363 26.89 -12.49 -16.04
N GLU A 364 27.10 -13.69 -15.51
CA GLU A 364 26.56 -14.92 -16.10
C GLU A 364 25.05 -15.01 -15.85
N LYS A 365 24.62 -14.66 -14.63
CA LYS A 365 23.19 -14.60 -14.27
C LYS A 365 22.45 -13.53 -15.05
N GLU A 366 23.03 -12.34 -15.15
CA GLU A 366 22.43 -11.25 -15.91
C GLU A 366 22.31 -11.60 -17.40
N GLU A 367 23.39 -12.09 -18.02
CA GLU A 367 23.38 -12.49 -19.44
C GLU A 367 22.37 -13.61 -19.71
N PHE A 368 22.24 -14.58 -18.80
CA PHE A 368 21.23 -15.63 -18.91
C PHE A 368 19.82 -15.04 -18.95
N LEU A 369 19.48 -14.13 -18.03
CA LEU A 369 18.16 -13.52 -17.95
C LEU A 369 17.87 -12.59 -19.14
N LEU A 370 18.89 -11.88 -19.65
CA LEU A 370 18.79 -11.07 -20.86
C LEU A 370 18.53 -11.92 -22.10
N GLN A 371 19.27 -13.02 -22.29
CA GLN A 371 19.12 -13.91 -23.43
C GLN A 371 17.75 -14.58 -23.49
N HIS A 372 17.17 -14.89 -22.34
CA HIS A 372 15.81 -15.45 -22.25
C HIS A 372 14.72 -14.37 -22.25
N GLY A 373 15.09 -13.09 -22.29
CA GLY A 373 14.15 -11.98 -22.37
C GLY A 373 13.35 -11.76 -21.09
N PHE A 374 13.85 -12.16 -19.92
CA PHE A 374 13.18 -11.94 -18.63
C PHE A 374 13.51 -10.58 -18.02
N VAL A 375 14.69 -10.04 -18.31
CA VAL A 375 15.08 -8.68 -17.93
C VAL A 375 15.54 -7.89 -19.15
N GLU A 376 15.53 -6.58 -19.01
CA GLU A 376 16.11 -5.67 -20.00
C GLU A 376 16.84 -4.51 -19.31
N ARG A 377 17.90 -4.04 -19.94
CA ARG A 377 18.59 -2.80 -19.53
C ARG A 377 17.92 -1.59 -20.17
N LEU A 378 17.57 -0.60 -19.35
CA LEU A 378 17.12 0.71 -19.82
C LEU A 378 18.31 1.66 -19.91
N GLY A 379 18.93 1.68 -21.09
CA GLY A 379 20.21 2.35 -21.28
C GLY A 379 21.30 1.69 -20.45
N ASN A 380 22.16 2.50 -19.84
CA ASN A 380 23.30 1.99 -19.07
C ASN A 380 23.09 2.03 -17.55
N SER A 381 21.94 2.52 -17.07
CA SER A 381 21.74 2.88 -15.66
C SER A 381 20.73 2.01 -14.92
N ARG A 382 19.81 1.34 -15.63
CA ARG A 382 18.70 0.62 -14.99
C ARG A 382 18.51 -0.77 -15.56
N LEU A 383 18.08 -1.68 -14.69
CA LEU A 383 17.65 -3.03 -15.04
C LEU A 383 16.19 -3.20 -14.58
N ARG A 384 15.34 -3.77 -15.43
CA ARG A 384 13.96 -4.10 -15.06
C ARG A 384 13.55 -5.46 -15.60
N CYS A 385 12.49 -6.02 -15.03
CA CYS A 385 11.81 -7.17 -15.62
C CYS A 385 11.03 -6.76 -16.88
N THR A 386 11.09 -7.62 -17.89
CA THR A 386 10.19 -7.54 -19.06
C THR A 386 8.80 -8.05 -18.67
N PRO A 387 7.76 -7.89 -19.50
CA PRO A 387 6.45 -8.50 -19.24
C PRO A 387 6.52 -10.01 -18.98
N SER A 388 7.37 -10.74 -19.71
CA SER A 388 7.59 -12.17 -19.49
C SER A 388 8.34 -12.45 -18.18
N GLY A 389 9.30 -11.61 -17.80
CA GLY A 389 9.99 -11.72 -16.52
C GLY A 389 9.08 -11.44 -15.32
N MET A 390 8.11 -10.54 -15.45
CA MET A 390 7.15 -10.23 -14.37
C MET A 390 6.29 -11.43 -13.97
N LEU A 391 5.98 -12.34 -14.91
CA LEU A 391 5.25 -13.58 -14.62
C LEU A 391 6.03 -14.54 -13.71
N ILE A 392 7.36 -14.44 -13.71
CA ILE A 392 8.27 -15.28 -12.93
C ILE A 392 9.19 -14.45 -12.02
N LEU A 393 8.69 -13.28 -11.59
CA LEU A 393 9.48 -12.24 -10.93
C LEU A 393 10.28 -12.75 -9.74
N ASP A 394 9.70 -13.62 -8.92
CA ASP A 394 10.38 -14.15 -7.73
C ASP A 394 11.58 -15.02 -8.10
N ALA A 395 11.52 -15.76 -9.22
CA ALA A 395 12.66 -16.53 -9.72
C ALA A 395 13.74 -15.61 -10.29
N VAL A 396 13.35 -14.54 -11.01
CA VAL A 396 14.28 -13.52 -11.52
C VAL A 396 15.03 -12.84 -10.38
N VAL A 397 14.31 -12.44 -9.33
CA VAL A 397 14.93 -11.85 -8.13
C VAL A 397 15.87 -12.86 -7.47
N ALA A 398 15.43 -14.10 -7.26
CA ALA A 398 16.26 -15.12 -6.60
C ALA A 398 17.55 -15.44 -7.37
N ASP A 399 17.55 -15.36 -8.70
CA ASP A 399 18.75 -15.56 -9.52
C ASP A 399 19.74 -14.38 -9.47
N LEU A 400 19.25 -13.17 -9.22
CA LEU A 400 20.05 -11.93 -9.13
C LEU A 400 20.45 -11.58 -7.70
N ALA A 401 19.71 -12.08 -6.70
CA ALA A 401 19.95 -11.84 -5.28
C ALA A 401 21.22 -12.54 -4.80
N CYS A 402 21.69 -12.09 -3.64
CA CYS A 402 23.07 -12.21 -3.22
C CYS A 402 23.54 -13.58 -2.75
#